data_AF-J1JEE8-F1
#
_entry.id   AF-J1JEE8-F1
#
_cell.length_a   1.000
_cell.length_b   1.000
_cell.length_c   1.000
_cell.angle_alpha   90.00
_cell.angle_beta   90.00
_cell.angle_gamma   90.00
#
_symmetry.space_group_name_H-M   'P 1'
#
loop_
_entity.id
_entity.type
_entity.pdbx_description
1 polymer ?
#
loop_
_entity_poly.entity_id
_entity_poly.type
_entity_poly.pdbx_seq_one_letter_code
_entity_poly.pdbx_strand_id
1 'polypeptide(L)'
;MTNTKKLEMELPKEGRFISSEFPILRENLSKIDQAIADVEDKVNQKAPLKHTHTISDVTDLEAALKGKMAADKTFSFADLSDIEGAQDAANNYVLYKASNNHFTFGSAVSLLGAHQHKIEDIVGLDEFRAKINQDLTAYGRLKQANEWQNYNKFTSKVTMSAGLELISNSSLRLMHNGEVVTHLSATGSELKGPLKVDGEAVYTKSQVDKLIASLVKKPVEILMTESGPIPFPEGVSDDTNVEIWAWGGGGGGGDGARITNNITPNNFGGGGGGGAQSVRVKTKVSELKKSTTVQIGRGGCGGSNSKYGYAGGKTMIGNIITAFGGAGGGGGADGAGGTTSFRGSRGGNSSSRGFNGLGGDIFSGGGGGDGGSGHGGSSVFGGGGGGGAGAYNGAGGYGGESEKGGNGGHGCKGSGEGGGGGGGYSNGNDGGINCGGSGGDGAILLRFFI
;
A
#
# COMPACT_ATOMS: atom_id res chain seq x y z
N MET A 1 -1.34 -100.89 42.77
CA MET A 1 -2.71 -101.38 42.50
C MET A 1 -3.47 -100.21 41.91
N THR A 2 -4.31 -100.46 40.91
CA THR A 2 -5.00 -99.38 40.18
C THR A 2 -6.36 -99.18 40.84
N ASN A 3 -6.60 -98.01 41.44
CA ASN A 3 -7.85 -97.71 42.15
C ASN A 3 -8.69 -96.68 41.41
N THR A 4 -10.00 -96.64 41.70
CA THR A 4 -10.90 -95.61 41.19
C THR A 4 -10.60 -94.25 41.83
N LYS A 5 -10.86 -93.15 41.11
CA LYS A 5 -10.42 -91.81 41.51
C LYS A 5 -11.22 -91.19 42.67
N LYS A 6 -12.51 -91.53 42.83
CA LYS A 6 -13.42 -90.84 43.78
C LYS A 6 -13.60 -91.58 45.10
N LEU A 7 -13.76 -92.90 45.04
CA LEU A 7 -13.99 -93.74 46.22
C LEU A 7 -12.77 -94.60 46.57
N GLU A 8 -11.67 -94.43 45.84
CA GLU A 8 -10.39 -95.15 46.02
C GLU A 8 -10.53 -96.68 46.04
N MET A 9 -11.59 -97.19 45.41
CA MET A 9 -11.89 -98.61 45.29
C MET A 9 -10.86 -99.31 44.42
N GLU A 10 -10.32 -100.43 44.90
CA GLU A 10 -9.34 -101.22 44.15
C GLU A 10 -9.99 -101.96 42.99
N LEU A 11 -9.40 -101.88 41.79
CA LEU A 11 -9.92 -102.57 40.60
C LEU A 11 -9.55 -104.05 40.59
N PRO A 12 -10.43 -104.93 40.06
CA PRO A 12 -10.09 -106.33 39.90
C PRO A 12 -8.84 -106.55 39.05
N LYS A 13 -8.02 -107.52 39.44
CA LYS A 13 -6.76 -107.83 38.75
C LYS A 13 -6.76 -109.27 38.24
N GLU A 14 -6.55 -109.44 36.94
CA GLU A 14 -6.43 -110.76 36.31
C GLU A 14 -5.31 -111.59 36.96
N GLY A 15 -5.59 -112.87 37.20
CA GLY A 15 -4.68 -113.82 37.86
C GLY A 15 -4.70 -113.81 39.39
N ARG A 16 -5.44 -112.90 40.06
CA ARG A 16 -5.64 -112.97 41.52
C ARG A 16 -6.64 -114.08 41.86
N PHE A 17 -6.33 -114.90 42.87
CA PHE A 17 -7.26 -115.93 43.31
C PHE A 17 -8.58 -115.31 43.77
N ILE A 18 -9.70 -115.95 43.41
CA ILE A 18 -11.06 -115.47 43.69
C ILE A 18 -11.27 -115.25 45.20
N SER A 19 -10.66 -116.07 46.05
CA SER A 19 -10.74 -115.94 47.52
C SER A 19 -10.18 -114.61 48.04
N SER A 20 -9.22 -114.01 47.34
CA SER A 20 -8.66 -112.70 47.68
C SER A 20 -9.39 -111.54 47.00
N GLU A 21 -9.99 -111.79 45.83
CA GLU A 21 -10.72 -110.76 45.07
C GLU A 21 -12.13 -110.51 45.62
N PHE A 22 -12.79 -111.56 46.11
CA PHE A 22 -14.18 -111.46 46.60
C PHE A 22 -14.36 -110.52 47.81
N PRO A 23 -13.48 -110.51 48.84
CA PRO A 23 -13.57 -109.53 49.92
C PRO A 23 -13.38 -108.09 49.46
N ILE A 24 -12.47 -107.85 48.49
CA ILE A 24 -12.20 -106.52 47.93
C ILE A 24 -13.43 -106.00 47.19
N LEU A 25 -14.07 -106.85 46.37
CA LEU A 25 -15.30 -106.50 45.68
C LEU A 25 -16.43 -106.17 46.67
N ARG A 26 -16.56 -106.93 47.76
CA ARG A 26 -17.55 -106.66 48.80
C ARG A 26 -17.31 -105.30 49.46
N GLU A 27 -16.07 -104.98 49.83
CA GLU A 27 -15.73 -103.70 50.43
C GLU A 27 -16.03 -102.53 49.48
N ASN A 28 -15.68 -102.68 48.20
CA ASN A 28 -15.98 -101.68 47.18
C ASN A 28 -17.49 -101.46 47.02
N LEU A 29 -18.29 -102.53 47.00
CA LEU A 29 -19.75 -102.41 46.94
C LEU A 29 -20.32 -101.66 48.16
N SER A 30 -19.82 -101.94 49.36
CA SER A 30 -20.21 -101.18 50.56
C SER A 30 -19.82 -99.70 50.49
N LYS A 31 -18.65 -99.37 49.93
CA LYS A 31 -18.25 -97.96 49.71
C LYS A 31 -19.15 -97.24 48.71
N ILE A 32 -19.60 -97.93 47.66
CA ILE A 32 -20.55 -97.36 46.69
C ILE A 32 -21.90 -97.10 47.36
N ASP A 33 -22.42 -98.06 48.12
CA ASP A 33 -23.72 -97.95 48.78
C ASP A 33 -23.77 -96.77 49.75
N GLN A 34 -22.74 -96.62 50.60
CA GLN A 34 -22.62 -95.47 51.50
C GLN A 34 -22.52 -94.14 50.74
N ALA A 35 -21.73 -94.09 49.66
CA ALA A 35 -21.60 -92.87 48.87
C ALA A 35 -22.91 -92.47 48.18
N ILE A 36 -23.75 -93.44 47.79
CA ILE A 36 -25.08 -93.17 47.23
C ILE A 36 -26.01 -92.62 48.31
N ALA A 37 -26.04 -93.24 49.50
CA ALA A 37 -26.84 -92.76 50.62
C ALA A 37 -26.47 -91.31 51.03
N ASP A 38 -25.18 -91.00 51.12
CA ASP A 38 -24.68 -89.66 51.45
C ASP A 38 -25.08 -88.61 50.40
N VAL A 39 -25.11 -88.99 49.12
CA VAL A 39 -25.55 -88.11 48.03
C VAL A 39 -27.05 -87.88 48.10
N GLU A 40 -27.84 -88.91 48.39
CA GLU A 40 -29.29 -88.82 48.51
C GLU A 40 -29.69 -87.90 49.68
N ASP A 41 -29.05 -88.04 50.85
CA ASP A 41 -29.28 -87.15 52.00
C ASP A 41 -28.94 -85.69 51.68
N LYS A 42 -27.81 -85.45 51.01
CA LYS A 42 -27.42 -84.09 50.59
C LYS A 42 -28.37 -83.49 49.55
N VAL A 43 -28.95 -84.31 48.68
CA VAL A 43 -29.96 -83.86 47.71
C VAL A 43 -31.26 -83.53 48.41
N ASN A 44 -31.69 -84.36 49.37
CA ASN A 44 -32.94 -84.14 50.13
C ASN A 44 -32.90 -82.89 51.03
N GLN A 45 -31.71 -82.44 51.45
CA GLN A 45 -31.56 -81.18 52.19
C GLN A 45 -31.55 -79.93 51.32
N LYS A 46 -31.41 -80.06 49.99
CA LYS A 46 -31.51 -78.91 49.09
C LYS A 46 -32.97 -78.54 48.89
N ALA A 47 -33.26 -77.24 48.90
CA ALA A 47 -34.58 -76.74 48.54
C ALA A 47 -34.98 -77.23 47.13
N PRO A 48 -36.26 -77.60 46.90
CA PRO A 48 -36.76 -77.96 45.58
C PRO A 48 -36.44 -76.86 44.55
N LEU A 49 -36.19 -77.28 43.30
CA LEU A 49 -35.84 -76.40 42.17
C LEU A 49 -36.82 -75.24 41.94
N LYS A 50 -38.06 -75.39 42.41
CA LYS A 50 -39.02 -74.30 42.55
C LYS A 50 -39.41 -74.19 44.03
N HIS A 51 -38.84 -73.22 44.73
CA HIS A 51 -39.38 -72.74 46.00
C HIS A 51 -39.86 -71.31 45.80
N THR A 52 -40.85 -70.91 46.59
CA THR A 52 -41.43 -69.56 46.56
C THR A 52 -41.39 -69.00 47.96
N HIS A 53 -41.03 -67.72 48.08
CA HIS A 53 -41.17 -66.98 49.33
C HIS A 53 -42.49 -66.22 49.34
N THR A 54 -43.20 -66.26 50.47
CA THR A 54 -44.38 -65.41 50.68
C THR A 54 -43.92 -64.04 51.22
N ILE A 55 -44.72 -62.97 51.06
CA ILE A 55 -44.33 -61.64 51.57
C ILE A 55 -44.05 -61.66 53.08
N SER A 56 -44.74 -62.52 53.84
CA SER A 56 -44.51 -62.70 55.27
C SER A 56 -43.14 -63.28 55.62
N ASP A 57 -42.40 -63.83 54.65
CA ASP A 57 -41.04 -64.34 54.87
C ASP A 57 -40.04 -63.18 55.08
N VAL A 58 -40.40 -61.94 54.71
CA VAL A 58 -39.59 -60.74 54.92
C VAL A 58 -40.27 -59.86 55.97
N THR A 59 -39.65 -59.80 57.16
CA THR A 59 -40.13 -58.95 58.27
C THR A 59 -40.33 -57.51 57.81
N ASP A 60 -41.47 -56.93 58.20
CA ASP A 60 -41.90 -55.55 57.91
C ASP A 60 -42.16 -55.18 56.44
N LEU A 61 -41.96 -56.08 55.47
CA LEU A 61 -42.18 -55.77 54.05
C LEU A 61 -43.64 -55.40 53.76
N GLU A 62 -44.59 -56.12 54.35
CA GLU A 62 -46.02 -55.82 54.15
C GLU A 62 -46.41 -54.45 54.72
N ALA A 63 -45.91 -54.11 55.90
CA ALA A 63 -46.14 -52.80 56.52
C ALA A 63 -45.49 -51.67 55.71
N ALA A 64 -44.26 -51.89 55.22
CA ALA A 64 -43.58 -50.92 54.36
C ALA A 64 -44.33 -50.69 53.05
N LEU A 65 -44.87 -51.75 52.43
CA LEU A 65 -45.68 -51.65 51.22
C LEU A 65 -47.02 -50.95 51.47
N LYS A 66 -47.71 -51.23 52.59
CA LYS A 66 -48.93 -50.51 52.99
C LYS A 66 -48.69 -49.03 53.30
N GLY A 67 -47.49 -48.68 53.76
CA GLY A 67 -47.06 -47.29 53.95
C GLY A 67 -46.71 -46.57 52.64
N LYS A 68 -46.44 -47.30 51.55
CA LYS A 68 -46.28 -46.69 50.24
C LYS A 68 -47.63 -46.31 49.66
N MET A 69 -47.63 -45.16 49.01
CA MET A 69 -48.81 -44.62 48.36
C MET A 69 -49.19 -45.44 47.12
N ALA A 70 -50.50 -45.60 46.88
CA ALA A 70 -51.00 -46.27 45.69
C ALA A 70 -50.61 -45.49 44.42
N ALA A 71 -50.20 -46.20 43.37
CA ALA A 71 -49.65 -45.61 42.15
C ALA A 71 -50.66 -44.75 41.37
N ASP A 72 -51.95 -44.98 41.56
CA ASP A 72 -53.07 -44.30 40.93
C ASP A 72 -53.69 -43.18 41.80
N LYS A 73 -53.16 -42.96 43.01
CA LYS A 73 -53.64 -41.89 43.88
C LYS A 73 -53.26 -40.53 43.30
N THR A 74 -54.26 -39.69 43.06
CA THR A 74 -54.08 -38.29 42.66
C THR A 74 -54.23 -37.37 43.89
N PHE A 75 -53.57 -36.21 43.85
CA PHE A 75 -53.73 -35.14 44.84
C PHE A 75 -54.37 -33.93 44.18
N SER A 76 -55.21 -33.22 44.93
CA SER A 76 -55.57 -31.86 44.53
C SER A 76 -54.39 -30.95 44.78
N PHE A 77 -54.16 -29.99 43.89
CA PHE A 77 -53.14 -28.96 44.09
C PHE A 77 -53.39 -28.16 45.39
N ALA A 78 -54.65 -28.02 45.81
CA ALA A 78 -55.04 -27.33 47.04
C ALA A 78 -54.63 -28.07 48.33
N ASP A 79 -54.31 -29.37 48.25
CA ASP A 79 -53.92 -30.17 49.42
C ASP A 79 -52.44 -30.01 49.78
N LEU A 80 -51.67 -29.29 48.96
CA LEU A 80 -50.26 -29.01 49.20
C LEU A 80 -50.11 -27.80 50.12
N SER A 81 -49.58 -28.02 51.33
CA SER A 81 -49.29 -26.94 52.28
C SER A 81 -47.94 -26.26 52.04
N ASP A 82 -47.07 -26.89 51.27
CA ASP A 82 -45.78 -26.36 50.82
C ASP A 82 -45.45 -26.96 49.44
N ILE A 83 -44.69 -26.23 48.63
CA ILE A 83 -44.27 -26.65 47.29
C ILE A 83 -42.77 -26.41 47.19
N GLU A 84 -42.01 -27.47 46.94
CA GLU A 84 -40.55 -27.39 46.77
C GLU A 84 -40.21 -26.41 45.63
N GLY A 85 -39.35 -25.42 45.93
CA GLY A 85 -39.02 -24.31 45.03
C GLY A 85 -39.89 -23.04 45.19
N ALA A 86 -40.96 -23.05 45.99
CA ALA A 86 -41.76 -21.84 46.25
C ALA A 86 -41.01 -20.83 47.16
N GLN A 87 -40.21 -21.31 48.12
CA GLN A 87 -39.35 -20.43 48.94
C GLN A 87 -38.18 -19.83 48.14
N ASP A 88 -37.69 -20.55 47.14
CA ASP A 88 -36.60 -20.10 46.27
C ASP A 88 -37.10 -19.15 45.15
N ALA A 89 -38.39 -19.21 44.83
CA ALA A 89 -39.00 -18.33 43.84
C ALA A 89 -39.05 -16.88 44.38
N ALA A 90 -38.68 -15.92 43.55
CA ALA A 90 -38.78 -14.52 43.93
C ALA A 90 -40.25 -14.08 44.09
N ASN A 91 -40.47 -13.07 44.95
CA ASN A 91 -41.79 -12.49 45.17
C ASN A 91 -42.48 -12.13 43.84
N ASN A 92 -43.78 -12.46 43.74
CA ASN A 92 -44.66 -12.23 42.57
C ASN A 92 -44.39 -13.14 41.35
N TYR A 93 -43.64 -14.23 41.51
CA TYR A 93 -43.60 -15.29 40.50
C TYR A 93 -44.90 -16.09 40.55
N VAL A 94 -45.38 -16.50 39.38
CA VAL A 94 -46.60 -17.30 39.23
C VAL A 94 -46.24 -18.72 38.80
N LEU A 95 -46.98 -19.70 39.33
CA LEU A 95 -46.83 -21.08 38.89
C LEU A 95 -47.45 -21.24 37.51
N TYR A 96 -46.71 -21.84 36.58
CA TYR A 96 -47.21 -22.16 35.26
C TYR A 96 -46.78 -23.56 34.84
N LYS A 97 -47.51 -24.13 33.88
CA LYS A 97 -47.15 -25.40 33.27
C LYS A 97 -46.16 -25.15 32.12
N ALA A 98 -44.95 -25.66 32.26
CA ALA A 98 -43.95 -25.66 31.20
C ALA A 98 -44.28 -26.69 30.11
N SER A 99 -43.68 -26.53 28.93
CA SER A 99 -43.93 -27.36 27.75
C SER A 99 -43.54 -28.84 27.94
N ASN A 100 -42.68 -29.16 28.91
CA ASN A 100 -42.33 -30.52 29.31
C ASN A 100 -43.35 -31.16 30.29
N ASN A 101 -44.55 -30.58 30.42
CA ASN A 101 -45.61 -30.99 31.35
C ASN A 101 -45.27 -30.88 32.85
N HIS A 102 -44.17 -30.21 33.22
CA HIS A 102 -43.86 -29.91 34.61
C HIS A 102 -44.39 -28.53 35.01
N PHE A 103 -44.73 -28.35 36.28
CA PHE A 103 -45.07 -27.03 36.84
C PHE A 103 -43.81 -26.37 37.40
N THR A 104 -43.63 -25.09 37.10
CA THR A 104 -42.49 -24.29 37.58
C THR A 104 -42.91 -22.84 37.80
N PHE A 105 -42.11 -22.10 38.57
CA PHE A 105 -42.37 -20.68 38.85
C PHE A 105 -41.67 -19.81 37.82
N GLY A 106 -42.42 -18.89 37.23
CA GLY A 106 -41.89 -17.89 36.31
C GLY A 106 -42.39 -16.51 36.68
N SER A 107 -41.65 -15.47 36.29
CA SER A 107 -42.16 -14.11 36.46
C SER A 107 -43.41 -13.94 35.59
N ALA A 108 -44.44 -13.28 36.13
CA ALA A 108 -45.66 -13.00 35.37
C ALA A 108 -45.35 -12.28 34.05
N VAL A 109 -44.35 -11.40 34.07
CA VAL A 109 -43.87 -10.65 32.90
C VAL A 109 -43.28 -11.57 31.83
N SER A 110 -42.49 -12.57 32.22
CA SER A 110 -41.89 -13.53 31.26
C SER A 110 -42.94 -14.43 30.61
N LEU A 111 -44.03 -14.71 31.31
CA LEU A 111 -45.05 -15.66 30.88
C LEU A 111 -46.13 -15.02 30.02
N LEU A 112 -46.60 -13.85 30.42
CA LEU A 112 -47.56 -13.07 29.65
C LEU A 112 -46.90 -12.36 28.46
N GLY A 113 -45.58 -12.20 28.52
CA GLY A 113 -44.83 -11.42 27.55
C GLY A 113 -45.22 -9.94 27.56
N ALA A 114 -44.78 -9.23 26.52
CA ALA A 114 -45.25 -7.88 26.26
C ALA A 114 -46.74 -7.94 25.89
N HIS A 115 -47.59 -7.42 26.77
CA HIS A 115 -49.02 -7.30 26.56
C HIS A 115 -49.42 -5.82 26.57
N GLN A 116 -50.59 -5.53 26.00
CA GLN A 116 -51.15 -4.19 25.95
C GLN A 116 -52.45 -4.15 26.74
N HIS A 117 -52.65 -3.04 27.45
CA HIS A 117 -53.92 -2.69 28.07
C HIS A 117 -54.61 -1.65 27.20
N LYS A 118 -55.94 -1.68 27.17
CA LYS A 118 -56.68 -0.51 26.68
C LYS A 118 -56.55 0.59 27.72
N ILE A 119 -56.67 1.84 27.28
CA ILE A 119 -56.61 3.01 28.19
C ILE A 119 -57.67 2.89 29.30
N GLU A 120 -58.82 2.31 28.96
CA GLU A 120 -59.94 2.01 29.86
C GLU A 120 -59.54 1.18 31.08
N ASP A 121 -58.49 0.36 30.95
CA ASP A 121 -58.02 -0.54 32.01
C ASP A 121 -57.11 0.18 33.04
N ILE A 122 -56.69 1.42 32.76
CA ILE A 122 -55.74 2.18 33.59
C ILE A 122 -56.48 3.22 34.42
N VAL A 123 -56.86 2.85 35.64
CA VAL A 123 -57.54 3.74 36.60
C VAL A 123 -56.68 4.99 36.88
N GLY A 124 -57.28 6.18 36.76
CA GLY A 124 -56.64 7.47 37.06
C GLY A 124 -55.81 8.07 35.91
N LEU A 125 -55.66 7.38 34.78
CA LEU A 125 -54.91 7.90 33.62
C LEU A 125 -55.59 9.14 33.02
N ASP A 126 -56.92 9.18 32.97
CA ASP A 126 -57.66 10.33 32.43
C ASP A 126 -57.56 11.56 33.34
N GLU A 127 -57.60 11.37 34.67
CA GLU A 127 -57.38 12.46 35.64
C GLU A 127 -55.95 13.00 35.57
N PHE A 128 -54.95 12.12 35.43
CA PHE A 128 -53.55 12.53 35.26
C PHE A 128 -53.34 13.30 33.95
N ARG A 129 -53.95 12.85 32.84
CA ARG A 129 -53.93 13.55 31.55
C ARG A 129 -54.59 14.92 31.64
N ALA A 130 -55.69 15.05 32.38
CA ALA A 130 -56.36 16.32 32.60
C ALA A 130 -55.46 17.32 33.35
N LYS A 131 -54.73 16.88 34.39
CA LYS A 131 -53.77 17.73 35.12
C LYS A 131 -52.59 18.19 34.26
N ILE A 132 -51.99 17.31 33.45
CA ILE A 132 -50.93 17.70 32.50
C ILE A 132 -51.43 18.77 31.54
N ASN A 133 -52.63 18.61 30.99
CA ASN A 133 -53.17 19.57 30.02
C ASN A 133 -53.48 20.95 30.64
N GLN A 134 -53.82 21.00 31.93
CA GLN A 134 -54.08 22.26 32.64
C GLN A 134 -52.77 23.03 32.91
N ASP A 135 -51.70 22.36 33.35
CA ASP A 135 -50.38 23.00 33.58
C ASP A 135 -49.64 23.38 32.27
N LEU A 136 -49.96 22.74 31.13
CA LEU A 136 -49.35 23.02 29.84
C LEU A 136 -49.90 24.27 29.12
N THR A 137 -51.15 24.66 29.40
CA THR A 137 -51.76 25.85 28.75
C THR A 137 -51.13 27.16 29.20
N ALA A 138 -50.46 27.19 30.37
CA ALA A 138 -49.69 28.34 30.85
C ALA A 138 -48.26 28.42 30.28
N TYR A 139 -47.72 27.35 29.68
CA TYR A 139 -46.33 27.26 29.21
C TYR A 139 -46.17 26.92 27.73
N GLY A 140 -47.20 27.12 26.90
CA GLY A 140 -47.10 27.10 25.43
C GLY A 140 -46.29 25.92 24.89
N ARG A 141 -46.65 24.67 25.26
CA ARG A 141 -45.94 23.49 24.75
C ARG A 141 -46.61 22.95 23.50
N LEU A 142 -45.88 23.05 22.39
CA LEU A 142 -46.21 22.42 21.10
C LEU A 142 -46.21 20.89 21.27
N LYS A 143 -47.17 20.23 20.62
CA LYS A 143 -47.50 18.79 20.75
C LYS A 143 -46.51 17.86 20.01
N GLN A 144 -45.39 18.39 19.54
CA GLN A 144 -44.30 17.74 18.81
C GLN A 144 -43.00 18.51 19.11
N ALA A 145 -41.82 17.97 18.71
CA ALA A 145 -40.58 18.75 18.74
C ALA A 145 -40.87 20.13 18.14
N ASN A 146 -40.34 21.21 18.74
CA ASN A 146 -40.36 22.51 18.08
C ASN A 146 -39.36 22.43 16.92
N GLU A 147 -39.72 21.66 15.90
CA GLU A 147 -39.10 21.66 14.61
C GLU A 147 -39.31 23.07 14.11
N TRP A 148 -38.21 23.83 14.18
CA TRP A 148 -38.07 25.06 13.44
C TRP A 148 -38.65 24.79 12.07
N GLN A 149 -39.75 25.47 11.75
CA GLN A 149 -40.41 25.29 10.47
C GLN A 149 -39.44 25.75 9.36
N ASN A 150 -39.75 25.48 8.09
CA ASN A 150 -38.90 25.94 6.98
C ASN A 150 -38.62 27.47 7.02
N TYR A 151 -39.47 28.25 7.71
CA TYR A 151 -39.29 29.67 7.99
C TYR A 151 -39.64 30.01 9.44
N ASN A 152 -38.70 30.60 10.18
CA ASN A 152 -38.92 31.11 11.54
C ASN A 152 -38.52 32.58 11.59
N LYS A 153 -39.41 33.45 12.06
CA LYS A 153 -39.19 34.90 12.18
C LYS A 153 -39.13 35.30 13.65
N PHE A 154 -37.98 35.79 14.10
CA PHE A 154 -37.79 36.35 15.44
C PHE A 154 -37.87 37.88 15.35
N THR A 155 -38.79 38.48 16.10
CA THR A 155 -39.01 39.93 16.14
C THR A 155 -38.32 40.61 17.33
N SER A 156 -37.52 39.84 18.09
CA SER A 156 -36.79 40.29 19.28
C SER A 156 -35.47 39.55 19.41
N LYS A 157 -34.65 39.94 20.40
CA LYS A 157 -33.30 39.40 20.61
C LYS A 157 -33.33 37.87 20.81
N VAL A 158 -32.52 37.16 20.02
CA VAL A 158 -32.24 35.73 20.20
C VAL A 158 -30.88 35.60 20.89
N THR A 159 -30.80 34.79 21.95
CA THR A 159 -29.54 34.47 22.64
C THR A 159 -29.38 32.96 22.69
N MET A 160 -28.24 32.44 22.23
CA MET A 160 -27.88 31.03 22.34
C MET A 160 -26.81 30.89 23.42
N SER A 161 -27.06 30.09 24.44
CA SER A 161 -26.13 29.86 25.57
C SER A 161 -25.15 28.70 25.33
N ALA A 162 -25.40 27.89 24.29
CA ALA A 162 -24.56 26.77 23.86
C ALA A 162 -24.08 26.99 22.40
N GLY A 163 -23.49 25.95 21.79
CA GLY A 163 -23.04 25.99 20.40
C GLY A 163 -24.17 25.96 19.37
N LEU A 164 -23.91 26.52 18.19
CA LEU A 164 -24.72 26.33 16.97
C LEU A 164 -23.94 25.41 16.02
N GLU A 165 -24.48 24.23 15.73
CA GLU A 165 -23.88 23.27 14.80
C GLU A 165 -24.67 23.26 13.48
N LEU A 166 -23.96 23.36 12.36
CA LEU A 166 -24.51 23.17 11.03
C LEU A 166 -24.16 21.75 10.56
N ILE A 167 -25.17 20.91 10.35
CA ILE A 167 -24.97 19.53 9.89
C ILE A 167 -25.04 19.45 8.36
N SER A 168 -24.18 18.63 7.75
CA SER A 168 -24.15 18.31 6.30
C SER A 168 -24.01 19.55 5.39
N ASN A 169 -24.74 19.61 4.28
CA ASN A 169 -24.69 20.69 3.28
C ASN A 169 -25.48 21.95 3.68
N SER A 170 -25.68 22.17 4.98
CA SER A 170 -26.40 23.34 5.48
C SER A 170 -25.55 24.60 5.33
N SER A 171 -26.20 25.75 5.13
CA SER A 171 -25.50 27.04 5.06
C SER A 171 -26.13 28.05 6.03
N LEU A 172 -25.28 28.86 6.66
CA LEU A 172 -25.71 30.00 7.46
C LEU A 172 -25.61 31.25 6.58
N ARG A 173 -26.73 31.95 6.42
CA ARG A 173 -26.80 33.23 5.70
C ARG A 173 -27.37 34.30 6.64
N LEU A 174 -26.58 35.33 6.90
CA LEU A 174 -27.02 36.54 7.58
C LEU A 174 -27.25 37.62 6.53
N MET A 175 -28.47 38.15 6.44
CA MET A 175 -28.85 39.21 5.50
C MET A 175 -29.35 40.44 6.26
N HIS A 176 -28.98 41.63 5.79
CA HIS A 176 -29.48 42.90 6.31
C HIS A 176 -29.93 43.76 5.13
N ASN A 177 -31.17 44.23 5.14
CA ASN A 177 -31.77 45.06 4.08
C ASN A 177 -31.63 44.48 2.65
N GLY A 178 -31.70 43.15 2.51
CA GLY A 178 -31.60 42.47 1.21
C GLY A 178 -30.18 42.14 0.76
N GLU A 179 -29.15 42.60 1.48
CA GLU A 179 -27.75 42.27 1.20
C GLU A 179 -27.25 41.15 2.13
N VAL A 180 -26.40 40.27 1.60
CA VAL A 180 -25.73 39.22 2.39
C VAL A 180 -24.59 39.86 3.19
N VAL A 181 -24.70 39.80 4.52
CA VAL A 181 -23.70 40.31 5.47
C VAL A 181 -22.65 39.24 5.77
N THR A 182 -23.05 37.96 5.84
CA THR A 182 -22.14 36.83 6.04
C THR A 182 -22.78 35.56 5.48
N HIS A 183 -22.00 34.78 4.73
CA HIS A 183 -22.36 33.45 4.25
C HIS A 183 -21.29 32.44 4.69
N LEU A 184 -21.70 31.37 5.37
CA LEU A 184 -20.86 30.21 5.70
C LEU A 184 -21.51 28.95 5.15
N SER A 185 -20.77 28.15 4.38
CA SER A 185 -21.19 26.86 3.85
C SER A 185 -20.04 25.84 3.88
N ALA A 186 -20.36 24.57 3.61
CA ALA A 186 -19.35 23.52 3.45
C ALA A 186 -18.38 23.77 2.28
N THR A 187 -18.71 24.68 1.35
CA THR A 187 -17.93 24.95 0.14
C THR A 187 -17.32 26.35 0.10
N GLY A 188 -17.57 27.22 1.08
CA GLY A 188 -16.98 28.56 1.12
C GLY A 188 -17.48 29.48 2.24
N SER A 189 -16.86 30.68 2.34
CA SER A 189 -17.24 31.75 3.26
C SER A 189 -17.11 33.13 2.60
N GLU A 190 -18.08 34.02 2.81
CA GLU A 190 -18.10 35.41 2.31
C GLU A 190 -17.81 36.43 3.42
N LEU A 191 -17.08 36.05 4.47
CA LEU A 191 -16.64 37.00 5.50
C LEU A 191 -15.77 38.11 4.89
N LYS A 192 -16.32 39.33 4.79
CA LYS A 192 -15.60 40.52 4.31
C LYS A 192 -14.88 41.21 5.47
N GLY A 193 -13.55 41.05 5.55
CA GLY A 193 -12.66 41.76 6.48
C GLY A 193 -11.95 40.83 7.46
N PRO A 194 -10.76 41.21 8.00
CA PRO A 194 -9.75 40.27 8.47
C PRO A 194 -10.28 39.45 9.65
N LEU A 195 -10.57 38.18 9.39
CA LEU A 195 -10.90 37.21 10.42
C LEU A 195 -9.65 37.06 11.30
N LYS A 196 -9.76 37.41 12.58
CA LYS A 196 -8.74 37.08 13.57
C LYS A 196 -9.26 35.94 14.43
N VAL A 197 -8.57 34.81 14.43
CA VAL A 197 -8.81 33.72 15.39
C VAL A 197 -7.69 33.81 16.41
N ASP A 198 -8.05 33.97 17.69
CA ASP A 198 -7.09 34.13 18.79
C ASP A 198 -6.07 35.28 18.62
N GLY A 199 -6.48 36.32 17.89
CA GLY A 199 -5.62 37.48 17.60
C GLY A 199 -4.76 37.35 16.34
N GLU A 200 -4.69 36.15 15.73
CA GLU A 200 -3.96 35.88 14.49
C GLU A 200 -4.85 36.05 13.26
N ALA A 201 -4.34 36.76 12.24
CA ALA A 201 -5.06 36.99 11.00
C ALA A 201 -5.17 35.70 10.17
N VAL A 202 -6.40 35.29 9.85
CA VAL A 202 -6.71 34.17 8.98
C VAL A 202 -6.89 34.68 7.56
N TYR A 203 -5.97 34.30 6.69
CA TYR A 203 -5.98 34.64 5.27
C TYR A 203 -6.67 33.55 4.47
N THR A 204 -7.45 33.93 3.46
CA THR A 204 -7.97 32.98 2.47
C THR A 204 -6.82 32.41 1.63
N LYS A 205 -6.98 31.20 1.09
CA LYS A 205 -6.00 30.59 0.18
C LYS A 205 -5.59 31.55 -0.96
N SER A 206 -6.55 32.28 -1.54
CA SER A 206 -6.26 33.27 -2.59
C SER A 206 -5.37 34.42 -2.13
N GLN A 207 -5.52 34.88 -0.88
CA GLN A 207 -4.64 35.92 -0.31
C GLN A 207 -3.24 35.38 -0.01
N VAL A 208 -3.14 34.15 0.48
CA VAL A 208 -1.87 33.44 0.65
C VAL A 208 -1.18 33.25 -0.69
N ASP A 209 -1.90 32.80 -1.72
CA ASP A 209 -1.35 32.59 -3.07
C ASP A 209 -0.87 33.91 -3.69
N LYS A 210 -1.60 35.02 -3.49
CA LYS A 210 -1.15 36.36 -3.93
C LYS A 210 0.07 36.86 -3.17
N LEU A 211 0.15 36.59 -1.86
CA LEU A 211 1.31 36.93 -1.04
C LEU A 211 2.53 36.09 -1.42
N ILE A 212 2.35 34.80 -1.66
CA ILE A 212 3.41 33.91 -2.15
C ILE A 212 3.85 34.37 -3.54
N ALA A 213 2.93 34.71 -4.44
CA ALA A 213 3.27 35.22 -5.77
C ALA A 213 4.00 36.57 -5.74
N SER A 214 3.73 37.44 -4.74
CA SER A 214 4.47 38.69 -4.57
C SER A 214 5.84 38.50 -3.90
N LEU A 215 6.01 37.46 -3.08
CA LEU A 215 7.27 37.10 -2.44
C LEU A 215 8.19 36.27 -3.36
N VAL A 216 7.64 35.51 -4.29
CA VAL A 216 8.39 34.74 -5.30
C VAL A 216 8.57 35.61 -6.54
N LYS A 217 9.44 36.61 -6.46
CA LYS A 217 9.91 37.31 -7.67
C LYS A 217 10.68 36.30 -8.53
N LYS A 218 10.21 36.07 -9.76
CA LYS A 218 10.92 35.24 -10.73
C LYS A 218 12.27 35.90 -11.04
N PRO A 219 13.36 35.12 -11.11
CA PRO A 219 14.65 35.68 -11.47
C PRO A 219 14.60 36.26 -12.88
N VAL A 220 15.35 37.33 -13.11
CA VAL A 220 15.58 37.85 -14.46
C VAL A 220 16.60 36.94 -15.13
N GLU A 221 16.20 36.31 -16.24
CA GLU A 221 17.02 35.33 -16.97
C GLU A 221 17.59 35.94 -18.25
N ILE A 222 18.89 35.78 -18.49
CA ILE A 222 19.56 36.22 -19.72
C ILE A 222 20.38 35.06 -20.28
N LEU A 223 20.08 34.66 -21.50
CA LEU A 223 20.84 33.65 -22.25
C LEU A 223 21.82 34.32 -23.20
N MET A 224 23.10 33.94 -23.10
CA MET A 224 24.18 34.37 -23.97
C MET A 224 24.63 33.21 -24.84
N THR A 225 24.45 33.33 -26.16
CA THR A 225 24.92 32.38 -27.18
C THR A 225 26.13 32.89 -27.97
N GLU A 226 26.56 34.12 -27.70
CA GLU A 226 27.73 34.74 -28.30
C GLU A 226 28.66 35.31 -27.22
N SER A 227 29.96 35.27 -27.50
CA SER A 227 30.96 35.87 -26.62
C SER A 227 30.80 37.38 -26.57
N GLY A 228 30.97 37.97 -25.39
CA GLY A 228 30.76 39.41 -25.22
C GLY A 228 30.79 39.85 -23.76
N PRO A 229 30.54 41.15 -23.50
CA PRO A 229 30.43 41.67 -22.14
C PRO A 229 29.22 41.07 -21.40
N ILE A 230 29.33 40.95 -20.08
CA ILE A 230 28.24 40.43 -19.24
C ILE A 230 27.13 41.49 -19.13
N PRO A 231 25.88 41.16 -19.51
CA PRO A 231 24.75 42.07 -19.34
C PRO A 231 24.25 42.05 -17.88
N PHE A 232 24.10 43.23 -17.28
CA PHE A 232 23.53 43.40 -15.95
C PHE A 232 22.15 44.07 -16.06
N PRO A 233 21.06 43.41 -15.61
CA PRO A 233 19.74 44.03 -15.54
C PRO A 233 19.71 45.28 -14.65
N GLU A 234 18.74 46.16 -14.91
CA GLU A 234 18.44 47.29 -14.02
C GLU A 234 18.00 46.79 -12.63
N GLY A 235 18.44 47.47 -11.57
CA GLY A 235 18.11 47.12 -10.17
C GLY A 235 19.01 46.07 -9.53
N VAL A 236 20.02 45.56 -10.23
CA VAL A 236 21.00 44.64 -9.65
C VAL A 236 21.98 45.38 -8.72
N SER A 237 22.16 44.85 -7.51
CA SER A 237 23.18 45.31 -6.55
C SER A 237 24.33 44.31 -6.42
N ASP A 238 25.41 44.69 -5.75
CA ASP A 238 26.57 43.81 -5.52
C ASP A 238 26.23 42.56 -4.69
N ASP A 239 25.20 42.65 -3.84
CA ASP A 239 24.69 41.56 -3.00
C ASP A 239 23.65 40.69 -3.70
N THR A 240 23.19 41.06 -4.90
CA THR A 240 22.26 40.25 -5.69
C THR A 240 22.87 38.87 -5.96
N ASN A 241 22.09 37.82 -5.68
CA ASN A 241 22.49 36.46 -6.04
C ASN A 241 22.32 36.26 -7.55
N VAL A 242 23.29 35.60 -8.17
CA VAL A 242 23.23 35.17 -9.57
C VAL A 242 23.52 33.68 -9.66
N GLU A 243 22.67 32.97 -10.38
CA GLU A 243 22.93 31.59 -10.80
C GLU A 243 23.40 31.60 -12.25
N ILE A 244 24.49 30.88 -12.51
CA ILE A 244 25.16 30.81 -13.81
C ILE A 244 25.15 29.35 -14.24
N TRP A 245 24.54 29.09 -15.39
CA TRP A 245 24.69 27.83 -16.11
C TRP A 245 25.56 28.05 -17.32
N ALA A 246 26.51 27.15 -17.58
CA ALA A 246 27.36 27.20 -18.75
C ALA A 246 27.41 25.83 -19.42
N TRP A 247 27.35 25.83 -20.75
CA TRP A 247 27.52 24.64 -21.59
C TRP A 247 28.70 24.84 -22.52
N GLY A 248 29.60 23.86 -22.62
CA GLY A 248 30.65 23.86 -23.65
C GLY A 248 30.09 23.64 -25.06
N GLY A 249 30.94 23.75 -26.07
CA GLY A 249 30.60 23.32 -27.44
C GLY A 249 30.68 21.80 -27.58
N GLY A 250 29.77 21.19 -28.33
CA GLY A 250 29.83 19.77 -28.67
C GLY A 250 30.98 19.47 -29.64
N GLY A 251 31.48 18.23 -29.65
CA GLY A 251 32.51 17.80 -30.59
C GLY A 251 31.95 17.53 -31.99
N GLY A 252 32.76 17.71 -33.03
CA GLY A 252 32.38 17.33 -34.39
C GLY A 252 32.47 15.82 -34.61
N GLY A 253 31.61 15.27 -35.47
CA GLY A 253 31.72 13.88 -35.92
C GLY A 253 32.91 13.69 -36.87
N GLY A 254 33.47 12.49 -36.90
CA GLY A 254 34.52 12.10 -37.84
C GLY A 254 33.96 11.72 -39.21
N ASP A 255 34.79 11.79 -40.24
CA ASP A 255 34.47 11.33 -41.58
C ASP A 255 34.97 9.90 -41.79
N GLY A 256 34.08 9.02 -42.27
CA GLY A 256 34.39 7.61 -42.52
C GLY A 256 35.35 7.41 -43.70
N ALA A 257 35.70 6.17 -43.99
CA ALA A 257 36.43 5.84 -45.21
C ALA A 257 35.88 4.63 -45.94
N ARG A 258 35.98 4.75 -47.26
CA ARG A 258 35.75 3.68 -48.22
C ARG A 258 37.10 3.16 -48.68
N ILE A 259 37.54 2.03 -48.11
CA ILE A 259 38.77 1.38 -48.58
C ILE A 259 38.39 0.36 -49.65
N THR A 260 38.56 0.74 -50.92
CA THR A 260 38.39 -0.14 -52.08
C THR A 260 39.67 -0.92 -52.37
N ASN A 261 39.93 -1.97 -51.58
CA ASN A 261 40.99 -2.93 -51.88
C ASN A 261 40.37 -4.28 -52.30
N ASN A 262 40.89 -4.89 -53.35
CA ASN A 262 40.32 -6.04 -54.09
C ASN A 262 40.19 -7.38 -53.33
N ILE A 263 40.37 -7.39 -52.01
CA ILE A 263 40.38 -8.61 -51.19
C ILE A 263 39.33 -8.55 -50.07
N THR A 264 39.03 -7.38 -49.51
CA THR A 264 37.85 -7.12 -48.64
C THR A 264 37.58 -5.61 -48.63
N PRO A 265 36.43 -5.12 -49.15
CA PRO A 265 36.08 -3.71 -48.96
C PRO A 265 35.84 -3.48 -47.47
N ASN A 266 36.65 -2.63 -46.82
CA ASN A 266 36.41 -2.24 -45.44
C ASN A 266 35.85 -0.82 -45.44
N ASN A 267 34.54 -0.73 -45.23
CA ASN A 267 33.83 0.56 -45.12
C ASN A 267 33.72 0.89 -43.64
N PHE A 268 34.54 1.81 -43.16
CA PHE A 268 34.50 2.28 -41.76
C PHE A 268 33.64 3.53 -41.69
N GLY A 269 32.56 3.49 -40.92
CA GLY A 269 31.78 4.70 -40.64
C GLY A 269 32.58 5.65 -39.74
N GLY A 270 32.42 6.95 -39.94
CA GLY A 270 32.96 7.96 -39.03
C GLY A 270 32.30 7.88 -37.66
N GLY A 271 33.09 8.06 -36.59
CA GLY A 271 32.56 8.09 -35.22
C GLY A 271 31.83 9.40 -34.93
N GLY A 272 30.82 9.36 -34.05
CA GLY A 272 30.08 10.53 -33.62
C GLY A 272 30.90 11.43 -32.67
N GLY A 273 30.60 12.73 -32.65
CA GLY A 273 31.20 13.67 -31.71
C GLY A 273 30.67 13.51 -30.28
N GLY A 274 31.50 13.73 -29.27
CA GLY A 274 31.08 13.75 -27.88
C GLY A 274 30.27 15.00 -27.55
N GLY A 275 29.29 14.87 -26.66
CA GLY A 275 28.51 15.99 -26.13
C GLY A 275 29.30 16.83 -25.13
N ALA A 276 28.89 18.09 -24.98
CA ALA A 276 29.55 19.04 -24.09
C ALA A 276 29.15 18.90 -22.61
N GLN A 277 30.03 19.35 -21.73
CA GLN A 277 29.73 19.47 -20.30
C GLN A 277 28.79 20.64 -20.03
N SER A 278 27.95 20.50 -19.00
CA SER A 278 27.25 21.60 -18.34
C SER A 278 27.81 21.83 -16.95
N VAL A 279 27.93 23.09 -16.52
CA VAL A 279 28.34 23.45 -15.16
C VAL A 279 27.38 24.51 -14.63
N ARG A 280 27.06 24.42 -13.33
CA ARG A 280 26.21 25.36 -12.61
C ARG A 280 26.93 25.90 -11.38
N VAL A 281 26.93 27.21 -11.22
CA VAL A 281 27.46 27.90 -10.03
C VAL A 281 26.46 28.95 -9.55
N LYS A 282 26.39 29.16 -8.24
CA LYS A 282 25.71 30.32 -7.64
C LYS A 282 26.76 31.23 -7.01
N THR A 283 26.70 32.51 -7.30
CA THR A 283 27.63 33.51 -6.77
C THR A 283 26.92 34.86 -6.56
N LYS A 284 27.66 35.85 -6.08
CA LYS A 284 27.21 37.25 -5.95
C LYS A 284 27.58 38.05 -7.19
N VAL A 285 26.82 39.10 -7.46
CA VAL A 285 27.12 40.01 -8.57
C VAL A 285 28.47 40.72 -8.36
N SER A 286 28.84 41.02 -7.13
CA SER A 286 30.18 41.56 -6.80
C SER A 286 31.32 40.67 -7.34
N GLU A 287 31.19 39.35 -7.23
CA GLU A 287 32.16 38.40 -7.79
C GLU A 287 32.05 38.31 -9.31
N LEU A 288 30.82 38.34 -9.85
CA LEU A 288 30.60 38.30 -11.30
C LEU A 288 31.23 39.51 -12.02
N LYS A 289 31.16 40.70 -11.42
CA LYS A 289 31.75 41.95 -11.94
C LYS A 289 33.28 41.93 -12.01
N LYS A 290 33.97 41.00 -11.31
CA LYS A 290 35.42 40.82 -11.45
C LYS A 290 35.82 40.22 -12.80
N SER A 291 34.88 39.58 -13.50
CA SER A 291 35.05 39.11 -14.87
C SER A 291 34.28 40.02 -15.82
N THR A 292 34.95 40.52 -16.86
CA THR A 292 34.34 41.50 -17.77
C THR A 292 33.70 40.89 -19.01
N THR A 293 34.09 39.67 -19.38
CA THR A 293 33.65 39.02 -20.62
C THR A 293 33.28 37.55 -20.44
N VAL A 294 32.32 37.13 -21.25
CA VAL A 294 31.94 35.75 -21.47
C VAL A 294 32.60 35.26 -22.76
N GLN A 295 33.21 34.07 -22.69
CA GLN A 295 33.63 33.33 -23.88
C GLN A 295 32.69 32.13 -24.07
N ILE A 296 31.98 32.10 -25.19
CA ILE A 296 31.16 30.96 -25.60
C ILE A 296 32.00 29.98 -26.42
N GLY A 297 32.00 28.72 -26.00
CA GLY A 297 32.66 27.62 -26.68
C GLY A 297 31.91 27.25 -27.96
N ARG A 298 32.55 27.42 -29.11
CA ARG A 298 31.97 26.99 -30.40
C ARG A 298 31.98 25.48 -30.53
N GLY A 299 31.01 24.93 -31.25
CA GLY A 299 31.00 23.52 -31.62
C GLY A 299 32.21 23.15 -32.46
N GLY A 300 32.71 21.93 -32.29
CA GLY A 300 33.81 21.40 -33.07
C GLY A 300 33.37 21.16 -34.52
N CYS A 301 34.19 21.56 -35.49
CA CYS A 301 33.87 21.27 -36.88
C CYS A 301 33.95 19.76 -37.17
N GLY A 302 33.06 19.28 -38.04
CA GLY A 302 33.09 17.91 -38.49
C GLY A 302 34.33 17.58 -39.33
N GLY A 303 34.74 16.32 -39.30
CA GLY A 303 35.83 15.82 -40.13
C GLY A 303 35.47 15.81 -41.61
N SER A 304 36.48 15.77 -42.48
CA SER A 304 36.32 15.59 -43.92
C SER A 304 37.54 14.91 -44.51
N ASN A 305 37.37 14.24 -45.67
CA ASN A 305 38.42 13.45 -46.30
C ASN A 305 38.99 12.40 -45.33
N SER A 306 38.08 11.65 -44.70
CA SER A 306 38.37 10.59 -43.74
C SER A 306 39.07 11.02 -42.45
N LYS A 307 38.98 12.31 -42.09
CA LYS A 307 39.61 12.86 -40.88
C LYS A 307 38.68 12.80 -39.66
N TYR A 308 39.29 12.86 -38.48
CA TYR A 308 38.58 13.01 -37.22
C TYR A 308 37.85 14.36 -37.15
N GLY A 309 36.76 14.41 -36.39
CA GLY A 309 36.08 15.66 -36.05
C GLY A 309 36.85 16.42 -34.97
N TYR A 310 36.69 17.74 -34.90
CA TYR A 310 37.39 18.56 -33.93
C TYR A 310 36.64 18.61 -32.59
N ALA A 311 37.38 18.83 -31.50
CA ALA A 311 36.78 19.04 -30.19
C ALA A 311 36.03 20.36 -30.13
N GLY A 312 34.94 20.40 -29.36
CA GLY A 312 34.22 21.63 -29.07
C GLY A 312 35.00 22.55 -28.13
N GLY A 313 34.79 23.85 -28.30
CA GLY A 313 35.37 24.89 -27.47
C GLY A 313 34.82 24.88 -26.05
N LYS A 314 35.60 25.44 -25.12
CA LYS A 314 35.17 25.65 -23.72
C LYS A 314 34.36 26.94 -23.62
N THR A 315 33.34 26.92 -22.77
CA THR A 315 32.58 28.12 -22.39
C THR A 315 33.02 28.57 -21.00
N MET A 316 33.37 29.83 -20.82
CA MET A 316 33.90 30.33 -19.55
C MET A 316 33.57 31.79 -19.25
N ILE A 317 33.55 32.11 -17.96
CA ILE A 317 33.54 33.47 -17.43
C ILE A 317 34.75 33.60 -16.49
N GLY A 318 35.87 34.09 -17.01
CA GLY A 318 37.12 34.23 -16.26
C GLY A 318 37.41 33.01 -15.36
N ASN A 319 37.64 33.27 -14.07
CA ASN A 319 37.88 32.23 -13.06
C ASN A 319 36.61 31.74 -12.34
N ILE A 320 35.42 32.15 -12.78
CA ILE A 320 34.15 31.88 -12.08
C ILE A 320 33.59 30.52 -12.47
N ILE A 321 33.56 30.24 -13.78
CA ILE A 321 32.97 29.01 -14.30
C ILE A 321 33.65 28.62 -15.61
N THR A 322 33.83 27.32 -15.83
CA THR A 322 34.31 26.76 -17.08
C THR A 322 33.55 25.47 -17.37
N ALA A 323 32.86 25.42 -18.50
CA ALA A 323 32.23 24.23 -19.05
C ALA A 323 33.04 23.74 -20.25
N PHE A 324 33.49 22.49 -20.19
CA PHE A 324 34.36 21.91 -21.20
C PHE A 324 33.56 21.41 -22.42
N GLY A 325 34.14 21.55 -23.61
CA GLY A 325 33.54 21.02 -24.82
C GLY A 325 33.76 19.52 -25.01
N GLY A 326 32.93 18.90 -25.84
CA GLY A 326 33.01 17.48 -26.17
C GLY A 326 34.17 17.14 -27.11
N ALA A 327 34.66 15.91 -27.05
CA ALA A 327 35.73 15.43 -27.95
C ALA A 327 35.19 15.13 -29.35
N GLY A 328 36.03 15.22 -30.37
CA GLY A 328 35.62 14.90 -31.74
C GLY A 328 35.66 13.39 -32.06
N GLY A 329 34.85 12.96 -33.02
CA GLY A 329 34.75 11.56 -33.45
C GLY A 329 35.89 11.11 -34.37
N GLY A 330 36.19 9.81 -34.40
CA GLY A 330 37.27 9.21 -35.19
C GLY A 330 36.96 9.13 -36.69
N GLY A 331 38.01 9.23 -37.52
CA GLY A 331 37.91 9.18 -38.99
C GLY A 331 38.53 7.92 -39.62
N GLY A 332 38.11 7.58 -40.84
CA GLY A 332 38.43 6.32 -41.51
C GLY A 332 39.83 6.24 -42.13
N ALA A 333 40.78 5.62 -41.43
CA ALA A 333 41.94 4.89 -41.97
C ALA A 333 42.97 4.65 -40.86
N ASP A 334 43.06 5.58 -39.89
CA ASP A 334 44.00 5.50 -38.75
C ASP A 334 43.46 6.22 -37.49
N GLY A 335 42.18 6.61 -37.47
CA GLY A 335 41.65 7.54 -36.48
C GLY A 335 41.05 6.87 -35.24
N ALA A 336 41.87 6.64 -34.21
CA ALA A 336 41.34 6.55 -32.85
C ALA A 336 40.47 7.80 -32.58
N GLY A 337 39.18 7.61 -32.27
CA GLY A 337 38.28 8.70 -31.90
C GLY A 337 38.81 9.35 -30.62
N GLY A 338 39.16 10.63 -30.73
CA GLY A 338 40.16 11.28 -29.88
C GLY A 338 39.78 11.36 -28.41
N THR A 339 40.80 11.09 -27.58
CA THR A 339 41.15 11.76 -26.31
C THR A 339 40.02 12.40 -25.53
N THR A 340 39.80 11.90 -24.31
CA THR A 340 39.00 12.55 -23.26
C THR A 340 39.32 14.04 -23.19
N SER A 341 38.39 14.93 -23.55
CA SER A 341 38.43 16.28 -22.99
C SER A 341 38.19 16.11 -21.49
N PHE A 342 39.03 16.69 -20.64
CA PHE A 342 38.81 16.64 -19.19
C PHE A 342 37.36 17.11 -18.91
N ARG A 343 36.48 16.16 -18.58
CA ARG A 343 35.04 16.34 -18.28
C ARG A 343 34.10 16.65 -19.45
N GLY A 344 34.60 16.72 -20.70
CA GLY A 344 33.78 16.66 -21.92
C GLY A 344 33.79 15.22 -22.47
N SER A 345 32.68 14.77 -23.02
CA SER A 345 32.52 13.33 -23.26
C SER A 345 33.34 12.85 -24.46
N ARG A 346 33.66 11.55 -24.48
CA ARG A 346 34.49 10.95 -25.54
C ARG A 346 33.76 10.97 -26.88
N GLY A 347 34.48 11.19 -27.97
CA GLY A 347 33.99 10.90 -29.31
C GLY A 347 33.97 9.40 -29.57
N GLY A 348 33.12 8.97 -30.50
CA GLY A 348 33.10 7.59 -30.99
C GLY A 348 34.28 7.30 -31.91
N ASN A 349 34.69 6.05 -31.99
CA ASN A 349 35.73 5.59 -32.91
C ASN A 349 35.18 5.43 -34.33
N SER A 350 36.07 5.55 -35.33
CA SER A 350 35.74 5.01 -36.65
C SER A 350 35.69 3.49 -36.56
N SER A 351 34.59 2.89 -37.00
CA SER A 351 34.39 1.44 -36.86
C SER A 351 33.45 0.92 -37.94
N SER A 352 33.54 -0.38 -38.21
CA SER A 352 32.55 -1.12 -39.00
C SER A 352 31.54 -1.87 -38.14
N ARG A 353 31.74 -1.86 -36.81
CA ARG A 353 30.86 -2.42 -35.78
C ARG A 353 30.35 -1.28 -34.90
N GLY A 354 29.04 -1.07 -34.88
CA GLY A 354 28.42 -0.04 -34.05
C GLY A 354 28.52 -0.38 -32.57
N PHE A 355 29.14 0.51 -31.80
CA PHE A 355 29.06 0.55 -30.35
C PHE A 355 28.39 1.87 -29.93
N ASN A 356 27.49 1.78 -28.95
CA ASN A 356 26.80 2.96 -28.45
C ASN A 356 27.73 3.77 -27.55
N GLY A 357 27.68 5.09 -27.69
CA GLY A 357 28.31 6.01 -26.78
C GLY A 357 27.69 5.87 -25.39
N LEU A 358 28.52 5.97 -24.35
CA LEU A 358 28.06 5.93 -22.97
C LEU A 358 27.20 7.17 -22.66
N GLY A 359 26.15 7.00 -21.87
CA GLY A 359 25.42 8.13 -21.30
C GLY A 359 26.33 8.98 -20.41
N GLY A 360 26.06 10.29 -20.38
CA GLY A 360 26.75 11.18 -19.46
C GLY A 360 26.21 11.04 -18.04
N ASP A 361 27.08 11.21 -17.04
CA ASP A 361 26.65 11.66 -15.71
C ASP A 361 25.83 12.95 -15.84
N ILE A 362 25.07 13.27 -14.79
CA ILE A 362 24.10 14.39 -14.71
C ILE A 362 24.58 15.68 -15.42
N PHE A 363 25.83 16.08 -15.24
CA PHE A 363 26.43 17.31 -15.80
C PHE A 363 27.43 17.10 -16.95
N SER A 364 27.80 15.86 -17.25
CA SER A 364 28.66 15.56 -18.40
C SER A 364 27.84 15.38 -19.68
N GLY A 365 28.48 15.50 -20.84
CA GLY A 365 27.81 15.23 -22.11
C GLY A 365 27.62 13.72 -22.35
N GLY A 366 26.90 13.36 -23.39
CA GLY A 366 26.88 11.99 -23.88
C GLY A 366 28.12 11.62 -24.70
N GLY A 367 28.56 10.37 -24.66
CA GLY A 367 29.62 9.87 -25.54
C GLY A 367 29.16 9.76 -26.99
N GLY A 368 30.04 9.97 -27.95
CA GLY A 368 29.76 9.73 -29.36
C GLY A 368 29.64 8.23 -29.67
N GLY A 369 28.74 7.86 -30.57
CA GLY A 369 28.60 6.49 -31.04
C GLY A 369 29.69 6.10 -32.03
N ASP A 370 30.16 4.86 -31.97
CA ASP A 370 31.15 4.35 -32.92
C ASP A 370 30.54 4.18 -34.32
N GLY A 371 31.39 4.30 -35.35
CA GLY A 371 31.02 3.95 -36.72
C GLY A 371 30.45 2.53 -36.84
N GLY A 372 29.67 2.27 -37.89
CA GLY A 372 28.86 1.05 -37.98
C GLY A 372 27.49 1.20 -37.33
N SER A 373 26.95 2.42 -37.31
CA SER A 373 25.63 2.79 -36.78
C SER A 373 25.49 2.80 -35.25
N GLY A 374 26.57 3.02 -34.49
CA GLY A 374 26.50 3.19 -33.03
C GLY A 374 25.73 4.46 -32.64
N HIS A 375 24.86 4.37 -31.64
CA HIS A 375 24.08 5.51 -31.16
C HIS A 375 24.90 6.41 -30.23
N GLY A 376 24.66 7.71 -30.26
CA GLY A 376 25.21 8.64 -29.28
C GLY A 376 24.56 8.46 -27.91
N GLY A 377 25.33 8.68 -26.85
CA GLY A 377 24.83 8.65 -25.47
C GLY A 377 24.00 9.87 -25.15
N SER A 378 22.99 9.72 -24.29
CA SER A 378 22.16 10.83 -23.81
C SER A 378 22.77 11.49 -22.56
N SER A 379 22.32 12.70 -22.23
CA SER A 379 22.70 13.45 -21.02
C SER A 379 21.51 14.24 -20.47
N VAL A 380 21.53 14.57 -19.17
CA VAL A 380 20.45 15.38 -18.57
C VAL A 380 20.74 16.87 -18.75
N PHE A 381 21.88 17.34 -18.23
CA PHE A 381 22.26 18.76 -18.32
C PHE A 381 23.32 19.06 -19.38
N GLY A 382 24.26 18.16 -19.64
CA GLY A 382 25.22 18.29 -20.74
C GLY A 382 24.55 18.12 -22.11
N GLY A 383 25.31 18.26 -23.19
CA GLY A 383 24.81 17.97 -24.54
C GLY A 383 24.89 16.47 -24.90
N GLY A 384 23.99 16.00 -25.77
CA GLY A 384 23.96 14.61 -26.23
C GLY A 384 25.13 14.27 -27.17
N GLY A 385 25.54 13.00 -27.21
CA GLY A 385 26.57 12.54 -28.14
C GLY A 385 26.04 12.36 -29.56
N GLY A 386 26.87 12.59 -30.59
CA GLY A 386 26.51 12.33 -31.97
C GLY A 386 26.50 10.83 -32.30
N GLY A 387 25.66 10.43 -33.27
CA GLY A 387 25.61 9.05 -33.74
C GLY A 387 26.73 8.73 -34.73
N GLY A 388 27.24 7.50 -34.68
CA GLY A 388 28.25 7.02 -35.65
C GLY A 388 27.63 6.72 -37.01
N ALA A 389 28.39 6.91 -38.08
CA ALA A 389 27.91 6.69 -39.44
C ALA A 389 27.67 5.21 -39.76
N GLY A 390 26.89 4.94 -40.80
CA GLY A 390 26.72 3.61 -41.35
C GLY A 390 28.03 3.03 -41.91
N ALA A 391 28.21 1.73 -41.69
CA ALA A 391 29.17 0.90 -42.40
C ALA A 391 28.39 -0.12 -43.24
N TYR A 392 28.91 -0.52 -44.40
CA TYR A 392 28.30 -1.54 -45.28
C TYR A 392 26.81 -1.30 -45.59
N ASN A 393 26.45 -0.06 -45.96
CA ASN A 393 25.08 0.40 -46.20
C ASN A 393 24.19 0.39 -44.95
N GLY A 394 24.81 0.59 -43.78
CA GLY A 394 24.13 0.71 -42.49
C GLY A 394 23.27 1.97 -42.38
N ALA A 395 22.33 1.93 -41.43
CA ALA A 395 21.31 2.95 -41.24
C ALA A 395 21.79 4.26 -40.58
N GLY A 396 23.05 4.31 -40.12
CA GLY A 396 23.56 5.42 -39.31
C GLY A 396 22.98 5.39 -37.90
N GLY A 397 23.78 5.79 -36.92
CA GLY A 397 23.37 5.83 -35.52
C GLY A 397 22.57 7.09 -35.22
N TYR A 398 21.56 6.99 -34.37
CA TYR A 398 20.91 8.15 -33.78
C TYR A 398 21.84 8.95 -32.86
N GLY A 399 21.71 10.27 -32.83
CA GLY A 399 22.33 11.10 -31.80
C GLY A 399 21.60 10.94 -30.47
N GLY A 400 22.32 11.11 -29.37
CA GLY A 400 21.78 11.07 -28.03
C GLY A 400 20.97 12.31 -27.69
N GLU A 401 19.98 12.12 -26.82
CA GLU A 401 19.07 13.19 -26.40
C GLU A 401 19.62 13.95 -25.19
N SER A 402 19.18 15.20 -25.04
CA SER A 402 19.45 15.99 -23.86
C SER A 402 18.25 16.85 -23.45
N GLU A 403 18.01 16.95 -22.13
CA GLU A 403 16.91 17.76 -21.60
C GLU A 403 17.22 19.26 -21.55
N LYS A 404 18.48 19.63 -21.26
CA LYS A 404 18.89 21.04 -21.07
C LYS A 404 20.03 21.51 -21.96
N GLY A 405 20.90 20.62 -22.41
CA GLY A 405 21.81 20.86 -23.53
C GLY A 405 21.16 20.48 -24.86
N GLY A 406 21.92 20.63 -25.94
CA GLY A 406 21.48 20.25 -27.28
C GLY A 406 21.59 18.75 -27.53
N ASN A 407 20.75 18.25 -28.43
CA ASN A 407 20.80 16.87 -28.91
C ASN A 407 22.02 16.65 -29.82
N GLY A 408 22.51 15.42 -29.87
CA GLY A 408 23.49 15.02 -30.87
C GLY A 408 22.84 14.85 -32.25
N GLY A 409 23.61 15.10 -33.30
CA GLY A 409 23.21 14.81 -34.67
C GLY A 409 23.29 13.32 -35.00
N HIS A 410 22.53 12.90 -36.00
CA HIS A 410 22.52 11.55 -36.53
C HIS A 410 23.75 11.27 -37.39
N GLY A 411 24.25 10.04 -37.36
CA GLY A 411 25.25 9.56 -38.30
C GLY A 411 24.66 9.36 -39.69
N CYS A 412 25.46 9.61 -40.72
CA CYS A 412 25.01 9.46 -42.11
C CYS A 412 24.71 7.99 -42.45
N LYS A 413 23.68 7.77 -43.28
CA LYS A 413 23.33 6.47 -43.84
C LYS A 413 24.32 6.09 -44.94
N GLY A 414 24.64 4.80 -45.04
CA GLY A 414 25.42 4.28 -46.16
C GLY A 414 26.71 3.59 -45.73
N SER A 415 27.73 3.71 -46.58
CA SER A 415 29.00 3.01 -46.42
C SER A 415 30.13 4.02 -46.28
N GLY A 416 30.73 4.13 -45.10
CA GLY A 416 31.95 4.91 -44.91
C GLY A 416 31.75 6.42 -45.01
N GLU A 417 30.69 6.93 -44.39
CA GLU A 417 30.27 8.33 -44.40
C GLU A 417 30.55 9.02 -43.04
N GLY A 418 30.10 10.26 -42.86
CA GLY A 418 30.34 11.05 -41.66
C GLY A 418 29.44 10.74 -40.47
N GLY A 419 30.02 10.74 -39.27
CA GLY A 419 29.30 10.67 -38.00
C GLY A 419 28.64 12.01 -37.65
N GLY A 420 27.61 12.00 -36.82
CA GLY A 420 26.93 13.20 -36.34
C GLY A 420 27.76 13.97 -35.30
N GLY A 421 27.53 15.28 -35.21
CA GLY A 421 28.14 16.14 -34.19
C GLY A 421 27.48 15.97 -32.83
N GLY A 422 28.24 16.14 -31.75
CA GLY A 422 27.70 16.19 -30.40
C GLY A 422 26.99 17.53 -30.11
N GLY A 423 26.04 17.52 -29.18
CA GLY A 423 25.36 18.71 -28.71
C GLY A 423 26.19 19.55 -27.75
N GLY A 424 26.02 20.87 -27.83
CA GLY A 424 26.46 21.85 -26.84
C GLY A 424 25.29 22.30 -25.98
N TYR A 425 25.02 23.60 -25.96
CA TYR A 425 23.66 24.10 -25.67
C TYR A 425 22.77 23.96 -26.91
N SER A 426 23.32 24.24 -28.08
CA SER A 426 22.67 24.01 -29.38
C SER A 426 22.83 22.56 -29.81
N ASN A 427 21.93 22.08 -30.67
CA ASN A 427 22.04 20.73 -31.23
C ASN A 427 23.28 20.60 -32.12
N GLY A 428 23.86 19.40 -32.14
CA GLY A 428 24.83 19.00 -33.15
C GLY A 428 24.16 18.73 -34.49
N ASN A 429 24.91 18.94 -35.57
CA ASN A 429 24.43 18.67 -36.92
C ASN A 429 24.58 17.20 -37.28
N ASP A 430 23.71 16.72 -38.15
CA ASP A 430 23.82 15.38 -38.73
C ASP A 430 25.09 15.26 -39.58
N GLY A 431 25.62 14.04 -39.65
CA GLY A 431 26.70 13.68 -40.56
C GLY A 431 26.20 13.61 -42.00
N GLY A 432 27.05 14.04 -42.93
CA GLY A 432 26.79 14.03 -44.36
C GLY A 432 27.69 13.06 -45.13
N ILE A 433 27.55 13.11 -46.45
CA ILE A 433 28.37 12.31 -47.36
C ILE A 433 29.79 12.89 -47.39
N ASN A 434 30.79 12.08 -47.03
CA ASN A 434 32.20 12.50 -46.88
C ASN A 434 32.42 13.71 -45.94
N CYS A 435 31.53 13.94 -44.98
CA CYS A 435 31.69 15.01 -43.99
C CYS A 435 31.00 14.67 -42.67
N GLY A 436 31.73 14.81 -41.57
CA GLY A 436 31.16 14.74 -40.23
C GLY A 436 30.24 15.92 -39.93
N GLY A 437 29.27 15.69 -39.05
CA GLY A 437 28.41 16.75 -38.51
C GLY A 437 29.21 17.65 -37.58
N SER A 438 28.98 18.96 -37.66
CA SER A 438 29.57 19.91 -36.71
C SER A 438 28.86 19.81 -35.36
N GLY A 439 29.61 19.97 -34.26
CA GLY A 439 29.04 20.01 -32.93
C GLY A 439 28.23 21.28 -32.70
N GLY A 440 27.33 21.25 -31.71
CA GLY A 440 26.53 22.41 -31.33
C GLY A 440 27.31 23.41 -30.49
N ASP A 441 27.04 24.70 -30.64
CA ASP A 441 27.64 25.75 -29.82
C ASP A 441 27.20 25.66 -28.35
N GLY A 442 28.08 26.12 -27.46
CA GLY A 442 27.79 26.31 -26.04
C GLY A 442 26.92 27.56 -25.78
N ALA A 443 26.59 27.78 -24.51
CA ALA A 443 25.88 28.98 -24.07
C ALA A 443 26.13 29.26 -22.58
N ILE A 444 25.73 30.45 -22.12
CA ILE A 444 25.60 30.78 -20.71
C ILE A 444 24.21 31.30 -20.40
N LEU A 445 23.57 30.77 -19.37
CA LEU A 445 22.33 31.31 -18.80
C LEU A 445 22.62 31.96 -17.44
N LEU A 446 22.38 33.27 -17.35
CA LEU A 446 22.48 34.05 -16.13
C LEU A 446 21.08 34.23 -15.54
N ARG A 447 20.91 33.98 -14.24
CA ARG A 447 19.63 34.15 -13.55
C ARG A 447 19.85 35.04 -12.32
N PHE A 448 19.37 36.28 -12.38
CA PHE A 448 19.52 37.29 -11.34
C PHE A 448 18.31 37.28 -10.40
N PHE A 449 18.54 37.16 -9.10
CA PHE A 449 17.49 37.12 -8.07
C PHE A 449 17.39 38.49 -7.40
N ILE A 450 16.61 39.39 -8.02
CA ILE A 450 16.47 40.82 -7.68
C ILE A 450 15.26 41.08 -6.77
#